data_AF-A0A3B9P8N3-F1
#
_entry.id   AF-A0A3B9P8N3-F1
#
_cell.length_a   1.000
_cell.length_b   1.000
_cell.length_c   1.000
_cell.angle_alpha   90.00
_cell.angle_beta   90.00
_cell.angle_gamma   90.00
#
_symmetry.space_group_name_H-M   'P 1'
#
loop_
_entity.id
_entity.type
_entity.pdbx_description
1 polymer ?
#
loop_
_entity_poly.entity_id
_entity_poly.type
_entity_poly.pdbx_seq_one_letter_code
_entity_poly.pdbx_strand_id
1 'polypeptide(L)'
;MSSQLNYKSIATKLVNGEPLAYKALPDGGLAVIAPTGQKFIFTTEQVQAARQKIKPDPKPAAKPPTKRGHPQKSPSDSKKVSP
;
A
#
# COMPACT_ATOMS: atom_id res chain seq x y z
N MET A 1 5.88 24.48 3.39
CA MET A 1 5.74 24.47 4.86
C MET A 1 5.47 23.05 5.31
N SER A 2 6.38 22.55 6.13
CA SER A 2 6.65 21.15 6.43
C SER A 2 5.40 20.33 6.76
N SER A 3 5.22 19.23 6.01
CA SER A 3 4.21 18.19 6.24
C SER A 3 4.01 17.94 7.72
N GLN A 4 2.92 18.45 8.30
CA GLN A 4 2.41 17.97 9.57
C GLN A 4 2.17 16.47 9.40
N LEU A 5 3.12 15.66 9.86
CA LEU A 5 2.94 14.23 9.97
C LEU A 5 1.68 14.05 10.81
N ASN A 6 0.62 13.52 10.19
CA ASN A 6 -0.67 13.28 10.82
C ASN A 6 -0.54 12.08 11.79
N TYR A 7 0.30 12.24 12.82
CA TYR A 7 0.48 11.27 13.88
C TYR A 7 -0.83 10.99 14.59
N LYS A 8 -1.73 11.97 14.70
CA LYS A 8 -3.09 11.76 15.20
C LYS A 8 -3.84 10.72 14.36
N SER A 9 -3.86 10.86 13.03
CA SER A 9 -4.53 9.91 12.13
C SER A 9 -3.86 8.53 12.14
N ILE A 10 -2.52 8.49 12.20
CA ILE A 10 -1.76 7.25 12.30
C ILE A 10 -2.05 6.53 13.61
N ALA A 11 -1.98 7.24 14.74
CA ALA A 11 -2.30 6.71 16.06
C ALA A 11 -3.74 6.20 16.13
N THR A 12 -4.70 6.96 15.59
CA THR A 12 -6.12 6.55 15.52
C THR A 12 -6.29 5.24 14.74
N LYS A 13 -5.57 5.08 13.62
CA LYS A 13 -5.63 3.86 12.82
C LYS A 13 -4.93 2.68 13.49
N LEU A 14 -3.87 2.93 14.26
CA LEU A 14 -3.11 1.90 14.98
C LEU A 14 -3.92 1.33 16.16
N VAL A 15 -4.64 2.18 16.90
CA VAL A 15 -5.43 1.75 18.06
C VAL A 15 -6.91 1.51 17.75
N ASN A 16 -7.32 1.64 16.48
CA ASN A 16 -8.72 1.54 16.01
C ASN A 16 -9.71 2.36 16.87
N GLY A 17 -9.30 3.55 17.29
CA GLY A 17 -10.07 4.41 18.17
C GLY A 17 -9.35 5.73 18.44
N GLU A 18 -9.98 6.65 19.16
CA GLU A 18 -9.33 7.93 19.49
C GLU A 18 -8.25 7.71 20.57
N PRO A 19 -6.96 7.96 20.27
CA PRO A 19 -5.91 7.79 21.24
C PRO A 19 -6.00 8.91 22.30
N LEU A 20 -5.79 8.56 23.56
CA LEU A 20 -5.73 9.53 24.65
C LEU A 20 -4.49 10.43 24.52
N ALA A 21 -3.37 9.84 24.11
CA ALA A 21 -2.13 10.57 23.86
C ALA A 21 -1.27 9.84 22.83
N TYR A 22 -0.42 10.59 22.15
CA TYR A 22 0.62 10.04 21.28
C TYR A 22 1.90 10.89 21.39
N LYS A 23 3.06 10.24 21.29
CA LYS A 23 4.36 10.90 21.35
C LYS A 23 5.31 10.26 20.34
N ALA A 24 5.89 11.10 19.47
CA ALA A 24 6.94 10.66 18.57
C ALA A 24 8.22 10.36 19.36
N LEU A 25 8.87 9.25 19.02
CA LEU A 25 10.15 8.85 19.59
C LEU A 25 11.28 9.38 18.71
N PRO A 26 12.47 9.67 19.29
CA PRO A 26 13.63 10.15 18.54
C PRO A 26 14.11 9.14 17.49
N ASP A 27 13.88 7.85 17.71
CA ASP A 27 14.21 6.76 16.77
C ASP A 27 13.27 6.68 15.55
N GLY A 28 12.25 7.55 15.49
CA GLY A 28 11.20 7.53 14.46
C GLY A 28 10.00 6.65 14.79
N GLY A 29 10.01 6.00 15.96
CA GLY A 29 8.86 5.27 16.50
C GLY A 29 7.74 6.18 17.02
N LEU A 30 6.62 5.58 17.41
CA LEU A 30 5.47 6.28 17.96
C LEU A 30 4.93 5.54 19.19
N ALA A 31 4.95 6.21 20.34
CA ALA A 31 4.25 5.74 21.53
C ALA A 31 2.81 6.27 21.50
N VAL A 32 1.83 5.40 21.66
CA VAL A 32 0.40 5.75 21.65
C VAL A 32 -0.28 5.18 22.89
N ILE A 33 -1.11 5.97 23.56
CA ILE A 33 -1.99 5.54 24.63
C ILE A 33 -3.37 5.30 24.02
N ALA A 34 -3.79 4.04 23.99
CA ALA A 34 -5.09 3.62 23.49
C ALA A 34 -6.23 4.15 24.41
N PRO A 35 -7.47 4.23 23.91
CA PRO A 35 -8.62 4.62 24.73
C PRO A 35 -8.89 3.65 25.90
N THR A 36 -8.36 2.43 25.83
CA THR A 36 -8.39 1.45 26.92
C THR A 36 -7.40 1.75 28.06
N GLY A 37 -6.57 2.80 27.93
CA GLY A 37 -5.50 3.15 28.86
C GLY A 37 -4.21 2.36 28.65
N GLN A 38 -4.17 1.44 27.68
CA GLN A 38 -2.97 0.66 27.38
C GLN A 38 -1.98 1.46 26.53
N LYS A 39 -0.69 1.39 26.88
CA LYS A 39 0.40 2.03 26.13
C LYS A 39 0.97 1.07 25.10
N PHE A 40 0.94 1.46 23.83
CA PHE A 40 1.55 0.73 22.71
C PHE A 40 2.76 1.51 22.20
N ILE A 41 3.86 0.80 21.95
CA ILE A 41 5.07 1.36 21.36
C ILE A 41 5.20 0.77 19.95
N PHE A 42 5.02 1.62 18.94
CA PHE A 42 5.15 1.23 17.55
C PHE A 42 6.53 1.61 17.03
N THR A 43 7.16 0.70 16.30
CA THR A 43 8.44 0.95 15.63
C THR A 43 8.23 1.79 14.38
N THR A 44 9.32 2.37 13.87
CA THR A 44 9.30 3.18 12.64
C THR A 44 8.66 2.44 11.45
N GLU A 45 8.92 1.13 11.31
CA GLU A 45 8.29 0.30 10.28
C GLU A 45 6.77 0.19 10.44
N GLN A 46 6.29 0.00 11.67
CA GLN A 46 4.84 -0.10 11.93
C GLN A 46 4.13 1.23 11.68
N VAL A 47 4.76 2.35 12.04
CA VAL A 47 4.26 3.69 11.78
C VAL A 47 4.20 3.96 10.27
N GLN A 48 5.23 3.56 9.52
CA GLN A 48 5.28 3.65 8.05
C GLN A 48 4.17 2.81 7.40
N ALA A 49 4.00 1.55 7.84
CA ALA A 49 2.97 0.66 7.33
C ALA A 49 1.56 1.20 7.59
N ALA A 50 1.30 1.74 8.78
CA ALA A 50 0.03 2.38 9.09
C ALA A 50 -0.20 3.65 8.25
N ARG A 51 0.85 4.43 7.99
CA ARG A 51 0.79 5.60 7.12
C ARG A 51 0.48 5.25 5.66
N GLN A 52 1.04 4.16 5.13
CA GLN A 52 0.73 3.66 3.80
C GLN A 52 -0.75 3.25 3.68
N LYS A 53 -1.32 2.65 4.73
CA LYS A 53 -2.74 2.28 4.79
C LYS A 53 -3.70 3.49 4.88
N ILE A 54 -3.21 4.65 5.31
CA ILE A 54 -4.01 5.89 5.40
C ILE A 54 -3.98 6.68 4.09
N LYS A 55 -2.89 6.53 3.30
CA LYS A 55 -2.93 7.03 1.93
C LYS A 55 -3.95 6.19 1.15
N PRO A 56 -4.87 6.83 0.40
CA PRO A 56 -5.64 6.08 -0.58
C PRO A 56 -4.63 5.39 -1.51
N ASP A 57 -4.83 4.09 -1.68
CA ASP A 57 -4.10 3.21 -2.57
C ASP A 57 -3.66 3.97 -3.84
N PRO A 58 -2.38 3.92 -4.26
CA PRO A 58 -2.10 4.13 -5.67
C PRO A 58 -2.76 2.94 -6.37
N LYS A 59 -4.02 3.17 -6.77
CA LYS A 59 -4.85 2.38 -7.69
C LYS A 59 -4.03 1.26 -8.32
N PRO A 60 -4.37 -0.03 -8.09
CA PRO A 60 -3.57 -1.14 -8.58
C PRO A 60 -3.18 -0.87 -10.03
N ALA A 61 -1.89 -0.72 -10.29
CA ALA A 61 -1.40 -0.58 -11.65
C ALA A 61 -2.07 -1.68 -12.47
N ALA A 62 -2.81 -1.27 -13.49
CA ALA A 62 -3.67 -2.12 -14.28
C ALA A 62 -2.94 -3.43 -14.59
N LYS A 63 -3.56 -4.56 -14.22
CA LYS A 63 -3.13 -5.88 -14.67
C LYS A 63 -2.82 -5.77 -16.18
N PRO A 64 -1.68 -6.25 -16.68
CA PRO A 64 -1.44 -6.25 -18.12
C PRO A 64 -2.61 -6.99 -18.78
N PRO A 65 -3.21 -6.46 -19.87
CA PRO A 65 -4.28 -7.17 -20.54
C PRO A 65 -3.70 -8.44 -21.16
N THR A 66 -3.84 -9.55 -20.45
CA THR A 66 -3.65 -10.90 -20.98
C THR A 66 -4.81 -11.20 -21.93
N LYS A 67 -4.76 -10.71 -23.17
CA LYS A 67 -5.55 -11.30 -24.26
C LYS A 67 -4.73 -12.41 -24.91
N ARG A 68 -4.72 -13.56 -24.23
CA ARG A 68 -4.42 -14.84 -24.86
C ARG A 68 -5.72 -15.31 -25.52
N GLY A 69 -5.79 -15.26 -26.85
CA GLY A 69 -6.86 -15.92 -27.61
C GLY A 69 -7.36 -15.21 -28.86
N HIS A 70 -6.54 -15.13 -29.90
CA HIS A 70 -7.02 -15.43 -31.25
C HIS A 70 -5.92 -16.17 -32.01
N PRO A 71 -6.18 -17.37 -32.53
CA PRO A 71 -5.23 -18.07 -33.40
C PRO A 71 -5.26 -17.37 -34.75
N GLN A 72 -4.20 -16.64 -35.11
CA GLN A 72 -3.98 -16.31 -36.52
C GLN A 72 -3.57 -17.59 -37.23
N LYS A 73 -4.56 -18.28 -37.78
CA LYS A 73 -4.39 -19.14 -38.96
C LYS A 73 -3.75 -18.28 -40.04
N SER A 74 -2.45 -18.47 -40.26
CA SER A 74 -1.80 -18.18 -41.52
C SER A 74 -1.37 -19.51 -42.13
N PRO A 75 -2.18 -20.18 -42.96
CA PRO A 75 -1.61 -20.97 -44.03
C PRO A 75 -1.38 -20.05 -45.21
N SER A 76 -0.18 -20.12 -45.78
CA SER A 76 0.04 -20.21 -47.23
C SER A 76 1.33 -19.49 -47.63
N ASP A 77 2.46 -20.01 -47.16
CA ASP A 77 3.63 -20.11 -48.02
C ASP A 77 3.54 -21.46 -48.74
N SER A 78 3.25 -21.42 -50.04
CA SER A 78 3.54 -22.50 -51.00
C SER A 78 3.24 -21.99 -52.41
N LYS A 79 4.22 -21.30 -52.99
CA LYS A 79 4.33 -21.12 -54.43
C LYS A 79 5.66 -21.69 -54.90
N LYS A 80 5.70 -23.01 -55.07
CA LYS A 80 6.71 -23.87 -55.73
C LYS A 80 6.30 -25.32 -55.38
N VAL A 81 6.21 -26.33 -56.25
CA VAL A 81 6.80 -26.65 -57.56
C VAL A 81 5.90 -27.72 -58.22
N SER A 82 5.92 -27.81 -59.55
CA SER A 82 5.32 -28.84 -60.41
C SER A 82 5.74 -30.28 -60.06
N PRO A 83 5.04 -31.30 -60.60
CA PRO A 83 5.45 -31.87 -61.89
C PRO A 83 4.35 -31.88 -62.98
#